data_AF-A0AA96VA56-F1
#
_entry.id   AF-A0AA96VA56-F1
#
_cell.length_a   1.000
_cell.length_b   1.000
_cell.length_c   1.000
_cell.angle_alpha   90.00
_cell.angle_beta   90.00
_cell.angle_gamma   90.00
#
_symmetry.space_group_name_H-M   'P 1'
#
loop_
_entity.id
_entity.type
_entity.pdbx_description
1 polymer ?
#
loop_
_entity_poly.entity_id
_entity_poly.type
_entity_poly.pdbx_seq_one_letter_code
_entity_poly.pdbx_strand_id
1 'polypeptide(L)'
;MSEENKLNMFIPADDDAFSCPYADGGEEVSAQKWHKIAMDLAADAADDEALDAAIEAFDSGLELEPENTVLLRSKAAVLSRFNRKEEAYQVYLKALSFYPDDAVFSNGAGFVLMESGRAAESLQFFDQSIASNPQFQNPWLGKGIAYGELGNFEKAIESYDKAIALRADYKEAHFGKAVALGALGEYGAAIPEFDKALESDPENADVWYYKALAFDSMGDADNALAAYKKTVEIRPESDDAWNNMGILLNALGRFAEALECFIKASEIDGEQVDVWFNRGYTHAVLGQFDDAAGSFREAIEINPNFVPAYIEAAFVYVQTGFPDEAVRLYDQAIAIEPSAEAYFGKGIALQVIGDKEKADEAFEKAFEMNPEYREIFEGQKES
;
A
#
# COMPACT_ATOMS: atom_id res chain seq x y z
N MET A 1 -44.04 -34.20 22.13
CA MET A 1 -44.09 -34.57 23.57
C MET A 1 -42.78 -34.09 24.16
N SER A 2 -42.67 -33.13 25.06
CA SER A 2 -43.57 -32.23 25.81
C SER A 2 -42.59 -31.59 26.78
N GLU A 3 -42.40 -30.26 26.78
CA GLU A 3 -43.04 -29.36 27.75
C GLU A 3 -42.69 -29.77 29.21
N GLU A 4 -42.06 -28.96 30.05
CA GLU A 4 -42.27 -27.54 30.32
C GLU A 4 -41.13 -27.07 31.28
N ASN A 5 -40.47 -25.92 31.05
CA ASN A 5 -40.79 -24.58 31.62
C ASN A 5 -40.54 -24.48 33.15
N LYS A 6 -39.98 -23.41 33.73
CA LYS A 6 -40.00 -21.97 33.40
C LYS A 6 -38.94 -21.25 34.25
N LEU A 7 -38.27 -20.24 33.68
CA LEU A 7 -38.48 -18.85 34.12
C LEU A 7 -38.08 -17.87 33.00
N ASN A 8 -39.09 -17.46 32.25
CA ASN A 8 -39.14 -16.27 31.39
C ASN A 8 -39.22 -15.00 32.25
N MET A 9 -38.84 -13.85 31.69
CA MET A 9 -39.80 -12.75 31.47
C MET A 9 -39.32 -11.80 30.36
N PHE A 10 -40.07 -11.83 29.24
CA PHE A 10 -40.36 -10.77 28.26
C PHE A 10 -39.21 -10.14 27.46
N ILE A 11 -38.94 -10.72 26.28
CA ILE A 11 -38.63 -9.96 25.07
C ILE A 11 -39.87 -10.08 24.18
N PRO A 12 -40.64 -9.01 23.93
CA PRO A 12 -41.56 -8.99 22.80
C PRO A 12 -40.73 -8.98 21.54
N ALA A 13 -41.00 -9.94 20.66
CA ALA A 13 -40.70 -9.81 19.25
C ALA A 13 -41.64 -8.74 18.69
N ASP A 14 -41.09 -7.59 18.31
CA ASP A 14 -41.71 -6.69 17.36
C ASP A 14 -40.68 -6.47 16.24
N ASP A 15 -41.08 -6.90 15.04
CA ASP A 15 -40.59 -6.39 13.77
C ASP A 15 -40.86 -4.88 13.74
N ASP A 16 -39.91 -4.09 14.24
CA ASP A 16 -39.82 -2.68 13.90
C ASP A 16 -38.52 -2.48 13.14
N ALA A 17 -38.69 -2.38 11.82
CA ALA A 17 -37.72 -1.89 10.86
C ALA A 17 -37.04 -0.59 11.37
N PHE A 18 -35.89 -0.28 10.80
CA PHE A 18 -35.24 1.04 10.80
C PHE A 18 -36.17 2.13 10.21
N SER A 19 -37.31 2.36 10.86
CA SER A 19 -38.28 3.37 10.54
C SER A 19 -37.78 4.68 11.12
N CYS A 20 -37.41 5.60 10.22
CA CYS A 20 -37.17 6.99 10.54
C CYS A 20 -38.34 7.51 11.41
N PRO A 21 -38.10 8.02 12.63
CA PRO A 21 -39.19 8.31 13.57
C PRO A 21 -40.00 9.51 13.08
N TYR A 22 -41.07 9.25 12.33
CA TYR A 22 -42.10 10.23 12.03
C TYR A 22 -43.18 10.22 13.11
N ALA A 23 -43.15 11.30 13.89
CA ALA A 23 -44.31 12.08 14.31
C ALA A 23 -45.45 11.32 15.01
N ASP A 24 -45.23 10.95 16.27
CA ASP A 24 -46.33 10.90 17.25
C ASP A 24 -46.19 12.12 18.19
N GLY A 25 -46.89 13.20 17.84
CA GLY A 25 -47.03 14.40 18.68
C GLY A 25 -46.25 15.66 18.23
N GLY A 26 -46.79 16.40 17.27
CA GLY A 26 -46.98 17.87 17.37
C GLY A 26 -45.80 18.85 17.51
N GLU A 27 -44.54 18.46 17.31
CA GLU A 27 -43.43 19.42 17.15
C GLU A 27 -42.73 19.21 15.81
N GLU A 28 -42.80 20.21 14.92
CA GLU A 28 -42.01 20.24 13.68
C GLU A 28 -40.52 20.10 14.02
N VAL A 29 -39.90 19.03 13.53
CA VAL A 29 -38.48 18.75 13.72
C VAL A 29 -37.69 19.74 12.86
N SER A 30 -36.90 20.63 13.47
CA SER A 30 -36.08 21.59 12.73
C SER A 30 -34.97 20.91 11.93
N ALA A 31 -34.45 21.59 10.89
CA ALA A 31 -33.29 21.14 10.13
C ALA A 31 -32.07 20.83 11.03
N GLN A 32 -31.89 21.58 12.11
CA GLN A 32 -30.84 21.32 13.11
C GLN A 32 -31.07 20.01 13.89
N LYS A 33 -32.33 19.68 14.21
CA LYS A 33 -32.67 18.42 14.88
C LYS A 33 -32.50 17.24 13.93
N TRP A 34 -32.85 17.39 12.65
CA TRP A 34 -32.57 16.41 11.61
C TRP A 34 -31.07 16.19 11.40
N HIS A 35 -30.27 17.25 11.36
CA HIS A 35 -28.81 17.14 11.29
C HIS A 35 -28.24 16.28 12.43
N LYS A 36 -28.72 16.51 13.66
CA LYS A 36 -28.30 15.72 14.81
C LYS A 36 -28.70 14.25 14.67
N ILE A 37 -29.97 13.97 14.34
CA ILE A 37 -30.47 12.60 14.14
C ILE A 37 -29.63 11.87 13.09
N ALA A 38 -29.37 12.52 11.95
CA ALA A 38 -28.59 11.95 10.87
C ALA A 38 -27.15 11.64 11.29
N MET A 39 -26.50 12.53 12.05
CA MET A 39 -25.15 12.29 12.55
C MET A 39 -25.09 11.17 13.59
N ASP A 40 -26.09 11.08 14.48
CA ASP A 40 -26.19 10.01 15.47
C ASP A 40 -26.38 8.65 14.76
N LEU A 41 -27.30 8.56 13.79
CA LEU A 41 -27.50 7.37 12.96
C LEU A 41 -26.23 6.99 12.18
N ALA A 42 -25.56 7.98 11.57
CA ALA A 42 -24.32 7.72 10.84
C ALA A 42 -23.20 7.24 11.76
N ALA A 43 -23.16 7.67 13.03
CA ALA A 43 -22.14 7.24 13.98
C ALA A 43 -22.25 5.76 14.34
N ASP A 44 -23.48 5.25 14.42
CA ASP A 44 -23.77 3.86 14.79
C ASP A 44 -23.93 2.93 13.56
N ALA A 45 -23.86 3.48 12.34
CA ALA A 45 -24.06 2.71 11.12
C ALA A 45 -22.95 1.67 10.89
N ALA A 46 -23.34 0.40 10.87
CA ALA A 46 -22.47 -0.75 10.65
C ALA A 46 -22.68 -1.43 9.29
N ASP A 47 -23.76 -1.06 8.58
CA ASP A 47 -24.16 -1.61 7.29
C ASP A 47 -24.85 -0.54 6.42
N ASP A 48 -25.17 -0.92 5.18
CA ASP A 48 -25.81 -0.02 4.20
C ASP A 48 -27.22 0.41 4.61
N GLU A 49 -27.95 -0.42 5.37
CA GLU A 49 -29.32 -0.11 5.82
C GLU A 49 -29.31 1.00 6.87
N ALA A 50 -28.43 0.89 7.87
CA ALA A 50 -28.24 1.93 8.89
C ALA A 50 -27.71 3.24 8.28
N LEU A 51 -26.86 3.13 7.25
CA LEU A 51 -26.42 4.29 6.48
C LEU A 51 -27.58 4.95 5.73
N ASP A 52 -28.41 4.18 5.02
CA ASP A 52 -29.57 4.71 4.30
C ASP A 52 -30.52 5.48 5.23
N ALA A 53 -30.75 4.99 6.46
CA ALA A 53 -31.53 5.71 7.47
C ALA A 53 -30.91 7.08 7.83
N ALA A 54 -29.58 7.17 7.94
CA ALA A 54 -28.88 8.44 8.17
C ALA A 54 -29.02 9.39 6.97
N ILE A 55 -28.96 8.87 5.75
CA ILE A 55 -29.14 9.63 4.50
C ILE A 55 -30.57 10.15 4.39
N GLU A 56 -31.58 9.35 4.73
CA GLU A 56 -33.00 9.76 4.78
C GLU A 56 -33.24 10.87 5.82
N ALA A 57 -32.57 10.80 6.97
CA ALA A 57 -32.63 11.85 7.98
C ALA A 57 -32.00 13.17 7.48
N PHE A 58 -30.88 13.11 6.74
CA PHE A 58 -30.33 14.29 6.06
C PHE A 58 -31.31 14.84 5.01
N ASP A 59 -31.94 13.98 4.21
CA ASP A 59 -32.90 14.39 3.19
C ASP A 59 -34.15 15.05 3.81
N SER A 60 -34.67 14.50 4.91
CA SER A 60 -35.77 15.11 5.66
C SER A 60 -35.43 16.52 6.16
N GLY A 61 -34.19 16.74 6.61
CA GLY A 61 -33.70 18.07 6.96
C GLY A 61 -33.60 19.01 5.74
N LEU A 62 -33.15 18.48 4.60
CA LEU A 62 -32.99 19.24 3.35
C LEU A 62 -34.32 19.51 2.64
N GLU A 63 -35.39 18.77 2.92
CA GLU A 63 -36.74 19.11 2.48
C GLU A 63 -37.25 20.40 3.15
N LEU A 64 -36.87 20.61 4.41
CA LEU A 64 -37.21 21.84 5.16
C LEU A 64 -36.32 23.01 4.76
N GLU A 65 -35.01 22.76 4.61
CA GLU A 65 -34.01 23.77 4.26
C GLU A 65 -33.08 23.27 3.13
N PRO A 66 -33.50 23.37 1.85
CA PRO A 66 -32.76 22.80 0.71
C PRO A 66 -31.34 23.35 0.52
N GLU A 67 -31.10 24.58 0.97
CA GLU A 67 -29.83 25.28 0.84
C GLU A 67 -28.98 25.21 2.12
N ASN A 68 -29.37 24.40 3.12
CA ASN A 68 -28.64 24.31 4.38
C ASN A 68 -27.24 23.71 4.18
N THR A 69 -26.23 24.56 4.33
CA THR A 69 -24.84 24.20 4.02
C THR A 69 -24.27 23.15 4.96
N VAL A 70 -24.73 23.11 6.22
CA VAL A 70 -24.29 22.13 7.22
C VAL A 70 -24.82 20.75 6.87
N LEU A 71 -26.11 20.64 6.53
CA LEU A 71 -26.73 19.38 6.10
C LEU A 71 -26.10 18.85 4.81
N LEU A 72 -25.95 19.70 3.78
CA LEU A 72 -25.34 19.30 2.51
C LEU A 72 -23.89 18.79 2.71
N ARG A 73 -23.07 19.52 3.47
CA ARG A 73 -21.68 19.13 3.75
C ARG A 73 -21.60 17.85 4.57
N SER A 74 -22.41 17.73 5.63
CA SER A 74 -22.42 16.53 6.48
C SER A 74 -22.91 15.31 5.72
N LYS A 75 -23.96 15.44 4.90
CA LYS A 75 -24.46 14.35 4.05
C LYS A 75 -23.37 13.86 3.09
N ALA A 76 -22.71 14.76 2.37
CA ALA A 76 -21.65 14.39 1.45
C ALA A 76 -20.44 13.74 2.14
N ALA A 77 -20.04 14.25 3.32
CA ALA A 77 -18.96 13.66 4.10
C ALA A 77 -19.30 12.26 4.62
N VAL A 78 -20.53 12.03 5.07
CA VAL A 78 -21.00 10.71 5.51
C VAL A 78 -21.00 9.74 4.32
N LEU A 79 -21.54 10.15 3.17
CA LEU A 79 -21.55 9.32 1.95
C LEU A 79 -20.12 8.91 1.52
N SER A 80 -19.18 9.85 1.50
CA SER A 80 -17.76 9.57 1.16
C SER A 80 -17.13 8.59 2.17
N ARG A 81 -17.37 8.77 3.48
CA ARG A 81 -16.85 7.88 4.54
C ARG A 81 -17.29 6.42 4.35
N PHE A 82 -18.50 6.18 3.83
CA PHE A 82 -19.01 4.85 3.53
C PHE A 82 -18.82 4.44 2.05
N ASN A 83 -17.85 5.03 1.35
CA ASN A 83 -17.49 4.68 -0.02
C ASN A 83 -18.61 4.90 -1.07
N ARG A 84 -19.68 5.65 -0.74
CA ARG A 84 -20.74 6.08 -1.68
C ARG A 84 -20.35 7.37 -2.40
N LYS A 85 -19.20 7.31 -3.07
CA LYS A 85 -18.49 8.48 -3.62
C LYS A 85 -19.28 9.22 -4.69
N GLU A 86 -19.96 8.51 -5.59
CA GLU A 86 -20.74 9.15 -6.64
C GLU A 86 -21.93 9.93 -6.05
N GLU A 87 -22.60 9.40 -5.02
CA GLU A 87 -23.69 10.11 -4.35
C GLU A 87 -23.18 11.33 -3.57
N ALA A 88 -22.03 11.21 -2.89
CA ALA A 88 -21.37 12.35 -2.25
C ALA A 88 -21.07 13.45 -3.28
N TYR A 89 -20.59 13.08 -4.47
CA TYR A 89 -20.32 14.00 -5.56
C TYR A 89 -21.60 14.71 -6.04
N GLN A 90 -22.71 13.98 -6.22
CA GLN A 90 -24.00 14.58 -6.58
C GLN A 90 -24.51 15.57 -5.52
N VAL A 91 -24.29 15.31 -4.23
CA VAL A 91 -24.62 16.26 -3.15
C VAL A 91 -23.77 17.52 -3.25
N TYR A 92 -22.48 17.42 -3.56
CA TYR A 92 -21.63 18.59 -3.79
C TYR A 92 -22.05 19.38 -5.04
N LEU A 93 -22.42 18.72 -6.14
CA LEU A 93 -22.95 19.40 -7.33
C LEU A 93 -24.26 20.14 -7.02
N LYS A 94 -25.15 19.53 -6.25
CA LYS A 94 -26.37 20.19 -5.77
C LYS A 94 -26.03 21.41 -4.91
N ALA A 95 -25.10 21.29 -3.98
CA ALA A 95 -24.66 22.41 -3.15
C ALA A 95 -24.06 23.56 -3.98
N LEU A 96 -23.22 23.25 -4.98
CA LEU A 96 -22.65 24.23 -5.90
C LEU A 96 -23.69 24.87 -6.83
N SER A 97 -24.84 24.22 -7.06
CA SER A 97 -25.93 24.84 -7.80
C SER A 97 -26.60 25.99 -7.03
N PHE A 98 -26.60 25.93 -5.69
CA PHE A 98 -27.05 27.02 -4.82
C PHE A 98 -25.93 28.03 -4.53
N TYR A 99 -24.70 27.54 -4.39
CA TYR A 99 -23.53 28.34 -4.01
C TYR A 99 -22.36 28.13 -4.99
N PRO A 100 -22.41 28.70 -6.21
CA PRO A 100 -21.39 28.45 -7.24
C PRO A 100 -19.98 28.90 -6.86
N ASP A 101 -19.85 29.87 -5.96
CA ASP A 101 -18.56 30.42 -5.53
C ASP A 101 -18.14 29.93 -4.14
N ASP A 102 -18.75 28.87 -3.58
CA ASP A 102 -18.36 28.35 -2.27
C ASP A 102 -17.10 27.47 -2.37
N ALA A 103 -16.02 27.98 -1.79
CA ALA A 103 -14.73 27.30 -1.81
C ALA A 103 -14.75 25.94 -1.10
N VAL A 104 -15.57 25.75 -0.06
CA VAL A 104 -15.63 24.51 0.71
C VAL A 104 -16.32 23.42 -0.10
N PHE A 105 -17.42 23.73 -0.79
CA PHE A 105 -18.11 22.77 -1.65
C PHE A 105 -17.27 22.37 -2.86
N SER A 106 -16.61 23.32 -3.53
CA SER A 106 -15.71 22.98 -4.64
C SER A 106 -14.52 22.14 -4.15
N ASN A 107 -13.94 22.47 -2.99
CA ASN A 107 -12.90 21.63 -2.40
C ASN A 107 -13.39 20.21 -2.11
N GLY A 108 -14.57 20.06 -1.49
CA GLY A 108 -15.18 18.75 -1.20
C GLY A 108 -15.45 17.93 -2.47
N ALA A 109 -15.98 18.56 -3.53
CA ALA A 109 -16.17 17.92 -4.83
C ALA A 109 -14.85 17.41 -5.42
N GLY A 110 -13.78 18.21 -5.33
CA GLY A 110 -12.45 17.83 -5.77
C GLY A 110 -11.92 16.58 -5.05
N PHE A 111 -12.01 16.54 -3.72
CA PHE A 111 -11.57 15.36 -2.94
C PHE A 111 -12.40 14.11 -3.22
N VAL A 112 -13.72 14.21 -3.38
CA VAL A 112 -14.55 13.04 -3.73
C VAL A 112 -14.21 12.50 -5.13
N LEU A 113 -13.89 13.37 -6.08
CA LEU A 113 -13.42 12.95 -7.40
C LEU A 113 -12.06 12.24 -7.32
N MET A 114 -11.13 12.74 -6.50
CA MET A 114 -9.86 12.07 -6.22
C MET A 114 -10.09 10.66 -5.67
N GLU A 115 -10.91 10.53 -4.64
CA GLU A 115 -11.27 9.23 -4.05
C GLU A 115 -11.94 8.27 -5.06
N SER A 116 -12.55 8.81 -6.12
CA SER A 116 -13.19 8.05 -7.21
C SER A 116 -12.24 7.71 -8.36
N GLY A 117 -10.93 8.01 -8.23
CA GLY A 117 -9.93 7.81 -9.28
C GLY A 117 -10.04 8.81 -10.44
N ARG A 118 -10.78 9.91 -10.26
CA ARG A 118 -11.04 10.95 -11.27
C ARG A 118 -10.15 12.17 -11.04
N ALA A 119 -8.84 11.94 -10.86
CA ALA A 119 -7.86 12.97 -10.51
C ALA A 119 -7.77 14.14 -11.51
N ALA A 120 -7.94 13.88 -12.81
CA ALA A 120 -7.94 14.94 -13.81
C ALA A 120 -9.14 15.89 -13.67
N GLU A 121 -10.31 15.36 -13.31
CA GLU A 121 -11.54 16.15 -13.15
C GLU A 121 -11.56 16.92 -11.83
N SER A 122 -10.88 16.43 -10.78
CA SER A 122 -10.80 17.12 -9.48
C SER A 122 -10.11 18.49 -9.58
N LEU A 123 -9.14 18.62 -10.49
CA LEU A 123 -8.35 19.85 -10.68
C LEU A 123 -9.23 21.07 -10.95
N GLN A 124 -10.31 20.94 -11.73
CA GLN A 124 -11.20 22.07 -12.04
C GLN A 124 -11.91 22.60 -10.78
N PHE A 125 -12.26 21.70 -9.86
CA PHE A 125 -12.96 22.04 -8.62
C PHE A 125 -11.99 22.63 -7.58
N PHE A 126 -10.75 22.16 -7.55
CA PHE A 126 -9.72 22.84 -6.76
C PHE A 126 -9.42 24.23 -7.31
N ASP A 127 -9.32 24.40 -8.63
CA ASP A 127 -9.14 25.72 -9.25
C ASP A 127 -10.30 26.68 -8.93
N GLN A 128 -11.54 26.18 -8.99
CA GLN A 128 -12.73 26.93 -8.57
C GLN A 128 -12.64 27.33 -7.09
N SER A 129 -12.26 26.40 -6.21
CA SER A 129 -12.12 26.66 -4.77
C SER A 129 -11.06 27.73 -4.48
N ILE A 130 -9.92 27.66 -5.17
CA ILE A 130 -8.82 28.64 -5.05
C ILE A 130 -9.26 30.01 -5.56
N ALA A 131 -10.00 30.07 -6.67
CA ALA A 131 -10.52 31.33 -7.22
C ALA A 131 -11.48 32.02 -6.24
N SER A 132 -12.33 31.22 -5.57
CA SER A 132 -13.27 31.70 -4.56
C SER A 132 -12.61 32.14 -3.26
N ASN A 133 -11.62 31.38 -2.78
CA ASN A 133 -10.87 31.70 -1.56
C ASN A 133 -9.37 31.38 -1.73
N PRO A 134 -8.56 32.36 -2.16
CA PRO A 134 -7.12 32.16 -2.37
C PRO A 134 -6.32 31.85 -1.10
N GLN A 135 -6.89 32.10 0.09
CA GLN A 135 -6.26 31.79 1.38
C GLN A 135 -6.62 30.39 1.87
N PHE A 136 -7.46 29.65 1.14
CA PHE A 136 -7.81 28.28 1.48
C PHE A 136 -6.70 27.34 1.02
N GLN A 137 -6.01 26.73 1.98
CA GLN A 137 -4.85 25.88 1.75
C GLN A 137 -5.19 24.47 1.24
N ASN A 138 -6.36 23.93 1.60
CA ASN A 138 -6.73 22.54 1.29
C ASN A 138 -6.83 22.24 -0.22
N PRO A 139 -7.35 23.15 -1.07
CA PRO A 139 -7.35 22.94 -2.51
C PRO A 139 -5.94 22.81 -3.11
N TRP A 140 -4.95 23.53 -2.57
CA TRP A 140 -3.56 23.41 -3.02
C TRP A 140 -2.97 22.05 -2.65
N LEU A 141 -3.27 21.54 -1.45
CA LEU A 141 -2.96 20.16 -1.07
C LEU A 141 -3.62 19.17 -2.05
N GLY A 142 -4.92 19.33 -2.30
CA GLY A 142 -5.69 18.50 -3.23
C GLY A 142 -5.12 18.48 -4.65
N LYS A 143 -4.71 19.64 -5.19
CA LYS A 143 -4.00 19.72 -6.47
C LYS A 143 -2.65 19.01 -6.44
N GLY A 144 -1.91 19.11 -5.35
CA GLY A 144 -0.67 18.39 -5.15
C GLY A 144 -0.86 16.88 -5.29
N ILE A 145 -1.85 16.33 -4.60
CA ILE A 145 -2.19 14.90 -4.65
C ILE A 145 -2.66 14.52 -6.07
N ALA A 146 -3.56 15.31 -6.66
CA ALA A 146 -4.06 15.08 -8.02
C ALA A 146 -2.95 15.03 -9.07
N TYR A 147 -2.00 15.96 -9.02
CA TYR A 147 -0.86 15.96 -9.93
C TYR A 147 0.08 14.77 -9.68
N GLY A 148 0.26 14.36 -8.42
CA GLY A 148 1.02 13.16 -8.07
C GLY A 148 0.43 11.88 -8.67
N GLU A 149 -0.88 11.68 -8.55
CA GLU A 149 -1.59 10.53 -9.16
C GLU A 149 -1.51 10.54 -10.70
N LEU A 150 -1.46 11.73 -11.30
CA LEU A 150 -1.29 11.91 -12.75
C LEU A 150 0.19 11.82 -13.19
N GLY A 151 1.13 11.56 -12.28
CA GLY A 151 2.57 11.47 -12.55
C GLY A 151 3.25 12.81 -12.88
N ASN A 152 2.61 13.95 -12.59
CA ASN A 152 3.17 15.28 -12.81
C ASN A 152 3.76 15.83 -11.50
N PHE A 153 4.89 15.26 -11.08
CA PHE A 153 5.49 15.53 -9.78
C PHE A 153 5.96 16.98 -9.62
N GLU A 154 6.40 17.65 -10.69
CA GLU A 154 6.78 19.06 -10.64
C GLU A 154 5.60 19.97 -10.29
N LYS A 155 4.43 19.77 -10.93
CA LYS A 155 3.22 20.51 -10.57
C LYS A 155 2.67 20.13 -9.21
N ALA A 156 2.90 18.89 -8.77
CA ALA A 156 2.56 18.47 -7.43
C ALA A 156 3.35 19.30 -6.40
N ILE A 157 4.67 19.37 -6.57
CA ILE A 157 5.57 20.18 -5.71
C ILE A 157 5.16 21.65 -5.72
N GLU A 158 4.91 22.27 -6.88
CA GLU A 158 4.44 23.66 -6.96
C GLU A 158 3.13 23.89 -6.18
N SER A 159 2.24 22.90 -6.16
CA SER A 159 0.97 22.98 -5.45
C SER A 159 1.16 22.83 -3.94
N TYR A 160 2.02 21.90 -3.51
CA TYR A 160 2.39 21.76 -2.10
C TYR A 160 3.11 22.99 -1.56
N ASP A 161 4.02 23.59 -2.34
CA ASP A 161 4.71 24.83 -1.96
C ASP A 161 3.73 25.97 -1.70
N LYS A 162 2.66 26.07 -2.50
CA LYS A 162 1.59 27.06 -2.27
C LYS A 162 0.77 26.74 -1.02
N ALA A 163 0.48 25.46 -0.76
CA ALA A 163 -0.18 25.05 0.48
C ALA A 163 0.67 25.39 1.72
N ILE A 164 1.98 25.12 1.67
CA ILE A 164 2.95 25.41 2.73
C ILE A 164 3.14 26.92 2.92
N ALA A 165 3.14 27.71 1.84
CA ALA A 165 3.23 29.17 1.92
C ALA A 165 2.02 29.79 2.64
N LEU A 166 0.83 29.20 2.52
CA LEU A 166 -0.37 29.60 3.24
C LEU A 166 -0.39 29.08 4.68
N ARG A 167 0.17 27.89 4.90
CA ARG A 167 0.25 27.22 6.21
C ARG A 167 1.58 26.50 6.37
N ALA A 168 2.52 27.13 7.07
CA ALA A 168 3.89 26.65 7.19
C ALA A 168 4.04 25.35 8.01
N ASP A 169 3.04 24.98 8.83
CA ASP A 169 3.01 23.74 9.62
C ASP A 169 2.13 22.65 8.98
N TYR A 170 1.86 22.74 7.67
CA TYR A 170 0.95 21.82 6.98
C TYR A 170 1.62 20.48 6.69
N LYS A 171 1.63 19.59 7.69
CA LYS A 171 2.32 18.29 7.65
C LYS A 171 1.98 17.43 6.43
N GLU A 172 0.71 17.41 6.01
CA GLU A 172 0.27 16.64 4.83
C GLU A 172 0.90 17.19 3.54
N ALA A 173 1.08 18.50 3.42
CA ALA A 173 1.71 19.12 2.26
C ALA A 173 3.23 18.90 2.25
N HIS A 174 3.88 18.96 3.42
CA HIS A 174 5.30 18.60 3.56
C HIS A 174 5.55 17.13 3.19
N PHE A 175 4.72 16.21 3.68
CA PHE A 175 4.82 14.80 3.34
C PHE A 175 4.59 14.56 1.84
N GLY A 176 3.52 15.12 1.27
CA GLY A 176 3.23 14.99 -0.15
C GLY A 176 4.33 15.56 -1.05
N LYS A 177 4.93 16.70 -0.65
CA LYS A 177 6.08 17.29 -1.34
C LYS A 177 7.31 16.37 -1.28
N ALA A 178 7.61 15.82 -0.10
CA ALA A 178 8.73 14.90 0.08
C ALA A 178 8.60 13.65 -0.79
N VAL A 179 7.41 13.05 -0.86
CA VAL A 179 7.13 11.91 -1.74
C VAL A 179 7.31 12.28 -3.21
N ALA A 180 6.79 13.44 -3.64
CA ALA A 180 6.96 13.90 -5.02
C ALA A 180 8.43 14.18 -5.39
N LEU A 181 9.22 14.74 -4.46
CA LEU A 181 10.66 14.91 -4.62
C LEU A 181 11.39 13.56 -4.74
N GLY A 182 11.01 12.58 -3.91
CA GLY A 182 11.52 11.21 -4.00
C GLY A 182 11.21 10.56 -5.36
N ALA A 183 10.01 10.76 -5.90
CA ALA A 183 9.64 10.26 -7.23
C ALA A 183 10.47 10.90 -8.37
N LEU A 184 11.00 12.11 -8.18
CA LEU A 184 11.94 12.76 -9.08
C LEU A 184 13.41 12.38 -8.82
N GLY A 185 13.69 11.55 -7.83
CA GLY A 185 15.05 11.19 -7.40
C GLY A 185 15.76 12.28 -6.59
N GLU A 186 15.04 13.34 -6.18
CA GLU A 186 15.57 14.46 -5.39
C GLU A 186 15.57 14.13 -3.88
N TYR A 187 16.11 12.97 -3.51
CA TYR A 187 16.05 12.44 -2.14
C TYR A 187 16.64 13.39 -1.08
N GLY A 188 17.74 14.09 -1.40
CA GLY A 188 18.34 15.06 -0.48
C GLY A 188 17.43 16.26 -0.16
N ALA A 189 16.55 16.64 -1.09
CA ALA A 189 15.55 17.68 -0.87
C ALA A 189 14.28 17.12 -0.18
N ALA A 190 13.99 15.82 -0.33
CA ALA A 190 12.86 15.17 0.33
C ALA A 190 13.05 15.03 1.85
N ILE A 191 14.27 14.72 2.31
CA ILE A 191 14.54 14.47 3.74
C ILE A 191 14.10 15.62 4.68
N PRO A 192 14.45 16.89 4.42
CA PRO A 192 13.98 18.01 5.26
C PRO A 192 12.46 18.18 5.28
N GLU A 193 11.78 17.82 4.19
CA GLU A 193 10.32 17.89 4.08
C GLU A 193 9.66 16.75 4.89
N PHE A 194 10.25 15.54 4.90
CA PHE A 194 9.83 14.48 5.83
C PHE A 194 10.05 14.91 7.30
N ASP A 195 11.18 15.55 7.62
CA ASP A 195 11.42 16.08 8.97
C ASP A 195 10.35 17.10 9.39
N LYS A 196 9.95 17.99 8.47
CA LYS A 196 8.88 18.95 8.71
C LYS A 196 7.52 18.29 8.97
N ALA A 197 7.20 17.22 8.25
CA ALA A 197 6.00 16.44 8.52
C ALA A 197 6.04 15.77 9.91
N LEU A 198 7.20 15.21 10.30
CA LEU A 198 7.41 14.55 11.59
C LEU A 198 7.43 15.51 12.79
N GLU A 199 7.77 16.79 12.61
CA GLU A 199 7.69 17.80 13.68
C GLU A 199 6.29 17.86 14.32
N SER A 200 5.24 17.67 13.51
CA SER A 200 3.84 17.69 13.96
C SER A 200 3.27 16.31 14.30
N ASP A 201 3.87 15.25 13.76
CA ASP A 201 3.39 13.88 13.90
C ASP A 201 4.56 12.88 13.98
N PRO A 202 5.28 12.83 15.12
CA PRO A 202 6.51 12.05 15.24
C PRO A 202 6.32 10.53 15.13
N GLU A 203 5.10 10.04 15.30
CA GLU A 203 4.72 8.63 15.26
C GLU A 203 3.98 8.28 13.96
N ASN A 204 4.20 9.04 12.88
CA ASN A 204 3.68 8.71 11.56
C ASN A 204 4.57 7.68 10.85
N ALA A 205 4.15 6.41 10.84
CA ALA A 205 4.91 5.31 10.23
C ALA A 205 5.15 5.50 8.72
N ASP A 206 4.19 6.06 7.97
CA ASP A 206 4.33 6.27 6.53
C ASP A 206 5.45 7.26 6.25
N VAL A 207 5.50 8.37 6.99
CA VAL A 207 6.55 9.38 6.85
C VAL A 207 7.93 8.78 7.16
N TRP A 208 8.05 7.98 8.23
CA TRP A 208 9.30 7.27 8.54
C TRP A 208 9.70 6.26 7.45
N TYR A 209 8.74 5.54 6.89
CA TYR A 209 8.98 4.56 5.83
C TYR A 209 9.51 5.22 4.55
N TYR A 210 8.84 6.26 4.05
CA TYR A 210 9.30 6.98 2.86
C TYR A 210 10.61 7.72 3.10
N LYS A 211 10.87 8.19 4.32
CA LYS A 211 12.16 8.75 4.70
C LYS A 211 13.27 7.69 4.68
N ALA A 212 12.98 6.46 5.12
CA ALA A 212 13.91 5.33 5.03
C ALA A 212 14.26 5.00 3.57
N LEU A 213 13.25 4.90 2.70
CA LEU A 213 13.45 4.69 1.25
C LEU A 213 14.31 5.77 0.61
N ALA A 214 14.14 7.03 1.01
CA ALA A 214 14.95 8.14 0.51
C ALA A 214 16.42 8.04 0.95
N PHE A 215 16.69 7.69 2.21
CA PHE A 215 18.06 7.44 2.68
C PHE A 215 18.71 6.23 1.99
N ASP A 216 17.95 5.15 1.83
CA ASP A 216 18.39 3.92 1.17
C ASP A 216 18.79 4.19 -0.29
N SER A 217 17.96 4.95 -1.01
CA SER A 217 18.22 5.39 -2.38
C SER A 217 19.45 6.31 -2.51
N MET A 218 19.83 6.99 -1.43
CA MET A 218 21.07 7.79 -1.35
C MET A 218 22.30 6.96 -0.95
N GLY A 219 22.12 5.68 -0.58
CA GLY A 219 23.17 4.82 -0.02
C GLY A 219 23.54 5.17 1.43
N ASP A 220 22.71 5.94 2.13
CA ASP A 220 22.89 6.26 3.55
C ASP A 220 22.28 5.16 4.42
N ALA A 221 22.97 4.02 4.44
CA ALA A 221 22.50 2.79 5.07
C ALA A 221 22.22 2.94 6.58
N ASP A 222 23.00 3.76 7.29
CA ASP A 222 22.82 3.96 8.73
C ASP A 222 21.51 4.69 9.05
N ASN A 223 21.22 5.77 8.33
CA ASN A 223 19.98 6.52 8.51
C ASN A 223 18.77 5.77 7.95
N ALA A 224 18.91 5.05 6.84
CA ALA A 224 17.87 4.18 6.29
C ALA A 224 17.45 3.11 7.31
N LEU A 225 18.41 2.39 7.88
CA LEU A 225 18.13 1.37 8.89
C LEU A 225 17.47 1.95 10.15
N ALA A 226 17.91 3.12 10.61
CA ALA A 226 17.28 3.78 11.76
C ALA A 226 15.82 4.17 11.47
N ALA A 227 15.55 4.67 10.27
CA ALA A 227 14.19 5.04 9.86
C ALA A 227 13.29 3.81 9.66
N TYR A 228 13.76 2.73 9.03
CA TYR A 228 12.99 1.48 8.92
C TYR A 228 12.67 0.89 10.30
N LYS A 229 13.64 0.88 11.23
CA LYS A 229 13.39 0.44 12.61
C LYS A 229 12.28 1.25 13.27
N LYS A 230 12.32 2.58 13.12
CA LYS A 230 11.26 3.45 13.65
C LYS A 230 9.91 3.17 13.00
N THR A 231 9.85 2.88 11.70
CA THR A 231 8.63 2.44 11.01
C THR A 231 8.03 1.19 11.66
N VAL A 232 8.82 0.13 11.83
CA VAL A 232 8.30 -1.15 12.37
C VAL A 232 8.07 -1.11 13.88
N GLU A 233 8.70 -0.19 14.61
CA GLU A 233 8.37 0.10 16.02
C GLU A 233 6.98 0.74 16.14
N ILE A 234 6.61 1.63 15.20
CA ILE A 234 5.32 2.31 15.17
C ILE A 234 4.23 1.39 14.60
N ARG A 235 4.55 0.71 13.50
CA ARG A 235 3.64 -0.14 12.72
C ARG A 235 4.28 -1.52 12.51
N PRO A 236 4.21 -2.43 13.52
CA PRO A 236 4.81 -3.76 13.43
C PRO A 236 4.25 -4.63 12.30
N GLU A 237 3.07 -4.32 11.79
CA GLU A 237 2.37 -4.99 10.69
C GLU A 237 2.77 -4.49 9.29
N SER A 238 3.79 -3.66 9.16
CA SER A 238 4.29 -3.22 7.85
C SER A 238 5.27 -4.23 7.26
N ASP A 239 4.75 -5.17 6.48
CA ASP A 239 5.51 -6.17 5.71
C ASP A 239 6.55 -5.53 4.77
N ASP A 240 6.16 -4.50 4.02
CA ASP A 240 7.05 -3.70 3.16
C ASP A 240 8.28 -3.15 3.91
N ALA A 241 8.07 -2.60 5.11
CA ALA A 241 9.15 -2.04 5.92
C ALA A 241 10.08 -3.13 6.46
N TRP A 242 9.53 -4.27 6.88
CA TRP A 242 10.33 -5.43 7.27
C TRP A 242 11.15 -5.97 6.09
N ASN A 243 10.52 -6.15 4.92
CA ASN A 243 11.20 -6.65 3.73
C ASN A 243 12.36 -5.73 3.30
N ASN A 244 12.10 -4.43 3.16
CA ASN A 244 13.13 -3.47 2.74
C ASN A 244 14.25 -3.31 3.77
N MET A 245 13.93 -3.37 5.07
CA MET A 245 14.94 -3.44 6.13
C MET A 245 15.80 -4.70 6.01
N GLY A 246 15.19 -5.85 5.71
CA GLY A 246 15.89 -7.11 5.47
C GLY A 246 16.82 -7.04 4.27
N ILE A 247 16.37 -6.46 3.15
CA ILE A 247 17.18 -6.26 1.93
C ILE A 247 18.41 -5.40 2.26
N LEU A 248 18.22 -4.27 2.95
CA LEU A 248 19.32 -3.41 3.37
C LEU A 248 20.30 -4.14 4.29
N LEU A 249 19.79 -4.90 5.27
CA LEU A 249 20.64 -5.68 6.19
C LEU A 249 21.44 -6.76 5.47
N ASN A 250 20.86 -7.41 4.46
CA ASN A 250 21.58 -8.35 3.59
C ASN A 250 22.72 -7.66 2.82
N ALA A 251 22.46 -6.49 2.23
CA ALA A 251 23.48 -5.72 1.54
C ALA A 251 24.64 -5.30 2.46
N LEU A 252 24.35 -5.10 3.76
CA LEU A 252 25.33 -4.83 4.81
C LEU A 252 26.02 -6.10 5.36
N GLY A 253 25.67 -7.29 4.89
CA GLY A 253 26.20 -8.57 5.37
C GLY A 253 25.69 -9.01 6.75
N ARG A 254 24.60 -8.40 7.24
CA ARG A 254 23.97 -8.68 8.54
C ARG A 254 22.86 -9.72 8.38
N PHE A 255 23.21 -10.87 7.82
CA PHE A 255 22.29 -11.91 7.37
C PHE A 255 21.35 -12.45 8.47
N ALA A 256 21.81 -12.58 9.72
CA ALA A 256 20.97 -13.05 10.81
C ALA A 256 19.82 -12.07 11.13
N GLU A 257 20.10 -10.77 11.15
CA GLU A 257 19.08 -9.74 11.38
C GLU A 257 18.16 -9.60 10.16
N ALA A 258 18.71 -9.72 8.95
CA ALA A 258 17.92 -9.73 7.71
C ALA A 258 16.91 -10.89 7.71
N LEU A 259 17.34 -12.08 8.14
CA LEU A 259 16.47 -13.25 8.22
C LEU A 259 15.30 -13.03 9.19
N GLU A 260 15.54 -12.43 10.36
CA GLU A 260 14.46 -12.06 11.28
C GLU A 260 13.43 -11.15 10.62
N CYS A 261 13.90 -10.20 9.80
CA CYS A 261 13.02 -9.29 9.06
C CYS A 261 12.18 -10.02 8.00
N PHE A 262 12.78 -10.90 7.20
CA PHE A 262 12.02 -11.66 6.18
C PHE A 262 11.04 -12.64 6.80
N ILE A 263 11.38 -13.25 7.95
CA ILE A 263 10.43 -14.07 8.71
C ILE A 263 9.23 -13.21 9.11
N LYS A 264 9.46 -12.02 9.69
CA LYS A 264 8.39 -11.09 10.08
C LYS A 264 7.54 -10.67 8.90
N ALA A 265 8.15 -10.27 7.78
CA ALA A 265 7.42 -9.92 6.55
C ALA A 265 6.53 -11.09 6.08
N SER A 266 7.07 -12.31 6.01
CA SER A 266 6.31 -13.51 5.57
C SER A 266 5.21 -13.96 6.54
N GLU A 267 5.32 -13.63 7.84
CA GLU A 267 4.27 -13.89 8.84
C GLU A 267 3.10 -12.91 8.71
N ILE A 268 3.37 -11.68 8.23
CA ILE A 268 2.37 -10.62 8.04
C ILE A 268 1.64 -10.83 6.71
N ASP A 269 2.40 -11.00 5.63
CA ASP A 269 1.89 -11.29 4.30
C ASP A 269 2.68 -12.45 3.66
N GLY A 270 2.01 -13.59 3.57
CA GLY A 270 2.57 -14.81 3.02
C GLY A 270 2.52 -14.91 1.50
N GLU A 271 1.92 -13.95 0.78
CA GLU A 271 1.73 -14.00 -0.68
C GLU A 271 2.83 -13.25 -1.46
N GLN A 272 3.84 -12.70 -0.77
CA GLN A 272 4.94 -11.98 -1.42
C GLN A 272 6.09 -12.90 -1.83
N VAL A 273 6.18 -13.14 -3.14
CA VAL A 273 7.24 -13.96 -3.77
C VAL A 273 8.64 -13.49 -3.39
N ASP A 274 8.89 -12.17 -3.44
CA ASP A 274 10.21 -11.59 -3.21
C ASP A 274 10.66 -11.79 -1.75
N VAL A 275 9.74 -11.75 -0.79
CA VAL A 275 10.03 -11.99 0.64
C VAL A 275 10.51 -13.44 0.84
N TRP A 276 9.80 -14.41 0.27
CA TRP A 276 10.16 -15.82 0.37
C TRP A 276 11.48 -16.13 -0.34
N PHE A 277 11.71 -15.51 -1.50
CA PHE A 277 12.99 -15.61 -2.21
C PHE A 277 14.15 -15.04 -1.38
N ASN A 278 14.00 -13.81 -0.87
CA ASN A 278 15.02 -13.17 -0.04
C ASN A 278 15.29 -13.95 1.24
N ARG A 279 14.25 -14.51 1.87
CA ARG A 279 14.36 -15.42 3.02
C ARG A 279 15.16 -16.67 2.68
N GLY A 280 14.83 -17.32 1.56
CA GLY A 280 15.53 -18.52 1.08
C GLY A 280 17.00 -18.26 0.78
N TYR A 281 17.29 -17.16 0.08
CA TYR A 281 18.65 -16.71 -0.18
C TYR A 281 19.43 -16.48 1.11
N THR A 282 18.82 -15.80 2.08
CA THR A 282 19.45 -15.50 3.37
C THR A 282 19.73 -16.77 4.17
N HIS A 283 18.80 -17.73 4.20
CA HIS A 283 19.02 -19.05 4.79
C HIS A 283 20.19 -19.78 4.10
N ALA A 284 20.28 -19.75 2.77
CA ALA A 284 21.36 -20.40 2.02
C ALA A 284 22.73 -19.81 2.36
N VAL A 285 22.85 -18.48 2.44
CA VAL A 285 24.07 -17.78 2.85
C VAL A 285 24.49 -18.16 4.29
N LEU A 286 23.52 -18.37 5.18
CA LEU A 286 23.76 -18.85 6.55
C LEU A 286 24.04 -20.35 6.64
N GLY A 287 24.04 -21.09 5.52
CA GLY A 287 24.22 -22.54 5.47
C GLY A 287 23.03 -23.35 5.97
N GLN A 288 21.87 -22.71 6.13
CA GLN A 288 20.61 -23.32 6.56
C GLN A 288 19.85 -23.86 5.34
N PHE A 289 20.43 -24.85 4.67
CA PHE A 289 19.97 -25.29 3.36
C PHE A 289 18.56 -25.90 3.33
N ASP A 290 18.14 -26.62 4.38
CA ASP A 290 16.79 -27.18 4.44
C ASP A 290 15.72 -26.07 4.51
N ASP A 291 15.95 -25.03 5.31
CA ASP A 291 15.07 -23.87 5.42
C ASP A 291 15.07 -23.02 4.14
N ALA A 292 16.24 -22.92 3.47
CA ALA A 292 16.36 -22.26 2.18
C ALA A 292 15.50 -22.94 1.11
N ALA A 293 15.60 -24.27 0.99
CA ALA A 293 14.80 -25.05 0.05
C ALA A 293 13.29 -24.95 0.34
N GLY A 294 12.91 -24.89 1.63
CA GLY A 294 11.53 -24.61 2.03
C GLY A 294 11.06 -23.25 1.53
N SER A 295 11.83 -22.19 1.77
CA SER A 295 11.46 -20.82 1.39
C SER A 295 11.37 -20.63 -0.13
N PHE A 296 12.31 -21.21 -0.90
CA PHE A 296 12.22 -21.16 -2.36
C PHE A 296 11.02 -21.92 -2.91
N ARG A 297 10.59 -23.01 -2.26
CA ARG A 297 9.37 -23.72 -2.64
C ARG A 297 8.14 -22.85 -2.48
N GLU A 298 8.01 -22.13 -1.37
CA GLU A 298 6.92 -21.18 -1.17
C GLU A 298 6.92 -20.09 -2.27
N ALA A 299 8.08 -19.52 -2.60
CA ALA A 299 8.19 -18.56 -3.70
C ALA A 299 7.71 -19.13 -5.06
N ILE A 300 8.06 -20.39 -5.35
CA ILE A 300 7.62 -21.12 -6.55
C ILE A 300 6.11 -21.41 -6.53
N GLU A 301 5.56 -21.77 -5.36
CA GLU A 301 4.13 -22.06 -5.21
C GLU A 301 3.28 -20.80 -5.44
N ILE A 302 3.74 -19.64 -4.94
CA ILE A 302 3.08 -18.35 -5.12
C ILE A 302 3.20 -17.89 -6.59
N ASN A 303 4.40 -17.97 -7.17
CA ASN A 303 4.62 -17.61 -8.57
C ASN A 303 5.45 -18.70 -9.29
N PRO A 304 4.77 -19.63 -10.00
CA PRO A 304 5.44 -20.67 -10.77
C PRO A 304 6.29 -20.19 -11.95
N ASN A 305 6.24 -18.90 -12.30
CA ASN A 305 7.08 -18.31 -13.35
C ASN A 305 8.29 -17.55 -12.78
N PHE A 306 8.51 -17.58 -11.45
CA PHE A 306 9.61 -16.88 -10.83
C PHE A 306 10.92 -17.67 -10.93
N VAL A 307 11.61 -17.52 -12.06
CA VAL A 307 12.83 -18.24 -12.44
C VAL A 307 13.94 -18.21 -11.38
N PRO A 308 14.24 -17.08 -10.71
CA PRO A 308 15.31 -17.03 -9.71
C PRO A 308 15.14 -18.06 -8.58
N ALA A 309 13.91 -18.31 -8.12
CA ALA A 309 13.68 -19.30 -7.06
C ALA A 309 13.98 -20.74 -7.52
N TYR A 310 13.74 -21.09 -8.79
CA TYR A 310 14.11 -22.40 -9.33
C TYR A 310 15.63 -22.60 -9.38
N ILE A 311 16.36 -21.59 -9.84
CA ILE A 311 17.83 -21.62 -9.96
C ILE A 311 18.46 -21.77 -8.57
N GLU A 312 18.05 -20.92 -7.62
CA GLU A 312 18.60 -20.93 -6.26
C GLU A 312 18.18 -22.18 -5.47
N ALA A 313 16.94 -22.65 -5.62
CA ALA A 313 16.54 -23.94 -5.08
C ALA A 313 17.43 -25.05 -5.64
N ALA A 314 17.60 -25.13 -6.96
CA ALA A 314 18.42 -26.16 -7.60
C ALA A 314 19.85 -26.15 -7.08
N PHE A 315 20.45 -24.97 -6.91
CA PHE A 315 21.76 -24.83 -6.26
C PHE A 315 21.78 -25.44 -4.86
N VAL A 316 20.79 -25.12 -4.02
CA VAL A 316 20.66 -25.69 -2.66
C VAL A 316 20.47 -27.23 -2.68
N TYR A 317 19.72 -27.76 -3.64
CA TYR A 317 19.54 -29.22 -3.81
C TYR A 317 20.85 -29.92 -4.21
N VAL A 318 21.73 -29.27 -5.00
CA VAL A 318 23.09 -29.79 -5.25
C VAL A 318 23.91 -29.85 -3.95
N GLN A 319 23.89 -28.79 -3.14
CA GLN A 319 24.66 -28.72 -1.89
C GLN A 319 24.20 -29.72 -0.83
N THR A 320 22.91 -30.06 -0.83
CA THR A 320 22.30 -31.02 0.12
C THR A 320 22.32 -32.46 -0.36
N GLY A 321 22.89 -32.74 -1.54
CA GLY A 321 23.12 -34.11 -2.03
C GLY A 321 21.96 -34.70 -2.84
N PHE A 322 21.11 -33.85 -3.42
CA PHE A 322 19.97 -34.22 -4.26
C PHE A 322 20.12 -33.65 -5.69
N PRO A 323 21.17 -34.03 -6.43
CA PRO A 323 21.47 -33.43 -7.72
C PRO A 323 20.45 -33.80 -8.81
N ASP A 324 19.75 -34.94 -8.70
CA ASP A 324 18.68 -35.32 -9.64
C ASP A 324 17.49 -34.36 -9.57
N GLU A 325 17.08 -33.98 -8.35
CA GLU A 325 16.06 -32.95 -8.12
C GLU A 325 16.53 -31.58 -8.62
N ALA A 326 17.80 -31.23 -8.39
CA ALA A 326 18.38 -29.99 -8.92
C ALA A 326 18.29 -29.91 -10.45
N VAL A 327 18.63 -30.98 -11.17
CA VAL A 327 18.49 -31.02 -12.64
C VAL A 327 17.06 -30.75 -13.07
N ARG A 328 16.05 -31.30 -12.38
CA ARG A 328 14.63 -31.03 -12.70
C ARG A 328 14.26 -29.57 -12.50
N LEU A 329 14.74 -28.95 -11.42
CA LEU A 329 14.49 -27.53 -11.15
C LEU A 329 15.17 -26.63 -12.18
N TYR A 330 16.40 -26.94 -12.59
CA TYR A 330 17.05 -26.24 -13.70
C TYR A 330 16.31 -26.44 -15.03
N ASP A 331 15.81 -27.64 -15.31
CA ASP A 331 14.99 -27.88 -16.51
C ASP A 331 13.70 -27.05 -16.50
N GLN A 332 13.07 -26.88 -15.34
CA GLN A 332 11.91 -25.99 -15.19
C GLN A 332 12.28 -24.52 -15.40
N ALA A 333 13.37 -24.05 -14.79
CA ALA A 333 13.89 -22.70 -14.99
C ALA A 333 14.14 -22.42 -16.49
N ILE A 334 14.85 -23.33 -17.17
CA ILE A 334 15.17 -23.23 -18.60
C ILE A 334 13.90 -23.26 -19.47
N ALA A 335 12.88 -24.04 -19.08
CA ALA A 335 11.62 -24.10 -19.82
C ALA A 335 10.82 -22.78 -19.74
N ILE A 336 10.92 -22.05 -18.63
CA ILE A 336 10.29 -20.74 -18.43
C ILE A 336 11.11 -19.66 -19.16
N GLU A 337 12.40 -19.56 -18.80
CA GLU A 337 13.33 -18.60 -19.40
C GLU A 337 14.74 -19.23 -19.48
N PRO A 338 15.20 -19.63 -20.68
CA PRO A 338 16.55 -20.13 -20.86
C PRO A 338 17.60 -19.06 -20.49
N SER A 339 18.53 -19.41 -19.60
CA SER A 339 19.63 -18.53 -19.19
C SER A 339 20.96 -19.28 -19.09
N ALA A 340 22.07 -18.55 -19.29
CA ALA A 340 23.41 -19.13 -19.14
C ALA A 340 23.62 -19.72 -17.74
N GLU A 341 23.12 -19.03 -16.72
CA GLU A 341 23.18 -19.44 -15.32
C GLU A 341 22.46 -20.77 -15.07
N ALA A 342 21.23 -20.93 -15.57
CA ALA A 342 20.47 -22.15 -15.38
C ALA A 342 21.11 -23.35 -16.11
N TYR A 343 21.63 -23.14 -17.33
CA TYR A 343 22.38 -24.18 -18.05
C TYR A 343 23.69 -24.53 -17.33
N PHE A 344 24.41 -23.54 -16.82
CA PHE A 344 25.65 -23.76 -16.09
C PHE A 344 25.42 -24.55 -14.81
N GLY A 345 24.44 -24.14 -14.00
CA GLY A 345 24.03 -24.84 -12.79
C GLY A 345 23.58 -26.28 -13.06
N LYS A 346 22.83 -26.51 -14.16
CA LYS A 346 22.48 -27.85 -14.62
C LYS A 346 23.70 -28.69 -14.96
N GLY A 347 24.68 -28.11 -15.66
CA GLY A 347 25.94 -28.77 -15.98
C GLY A 347 26.69 -29.23 -14.73
N ILE A 348 26.75 -28.38 -13.70
CA ILE A 348 27.34 -28.72 -12.40
C ILE A 348 26.59 -29.88 -11.73
N ALA A 349 25.26 -29.83 -11.70
CA ALA A 349 24.44 -30.91 -11.12
C ALA A 349 24.64 -32.25 -11.85
N LEU A 350 24.68 -32.24 -13.19
CA LEU A 350 24.93 -33.44 -14.01
C LEU A 350 26.35 -33.99 -13.82
N GLN A 351 27.33 -33.11 -13.62
CA GLN A 351 28.70 -33.52 -13.30
C GLN A 351 28.77 -34.24 -11.95
N VAL A 352 28.00 -33.79 -10.95
CA VAL A 352 27.88 -34.47 -9.64
C VAL A 352 27.22 -35.85 -9.77
N ILE A 353 26.20 -35.98 -10.64
CA ILE A 353 25.56 -37.28 -10.97
C ILE A 353 26.52 -38.22 -11.71
N GLY A 354 27.50 -37.65 -12.45
CA GLY A 354 28.45 -38.39 -13.28
C GLY A 354 28.02 -38.56 -14.74
N ASP A 355 26.94 -37.88 -15.17
CA ASP A 355 26.48 -37.86 -16.56
C ASP A 355 27.27 -36.80 -17.36
N LYS A 356 28.52 -37.15 -17.70
CA LYS A 356 29.47 -36.24 -18.35
C LYS A 356 28.99 -35.71 -19.70
N GLU A 357 28.31 -36.55 -20.49
CA GLU A 357 27.84 -36.18 -21.82
C GLU A 357 26.82 -35.03 -21.74
N LYS A 358 25.79 -35.19 -20.89
CA LYS A 358 24.80 -34.13 -20.70
C LYS A 358 25.36 -32.91 -19.97
N ALA A 359 26.33 -33.11 -19.08
CA ALA A 359 27.01 -31.99 -18.41
C ALA A 359 27.74 -31.12 -19.43
N ASP A 360 28.52 -31.73 -20.34
CA ASP A 360 29.24 -31.02 -21.39
C ASP A 360 28.28 -30.27 -22.34
N GLU A 361 27.16 -30.89 -22.74
CA GLU A 361 26.11 -30.22 -23.52
C GLU A 361 25.52 -28.99 -22.81
N ALA A 362 25.24 -29.12 -21.51
CA ALA A 362 24.69 -28.02 -20.71
C ALA A 362 25.71 -26.87 -20.56
N PHE A 363 26.99 -27.19 -20.33
CA PHE A 363 28.05 -26.17 -20.29
C PHE A 363 28.25 -25.48 -21.64
N GLU A 364 28.23 -26.22 -22.75
CA GLU A 364 28.31 -25.62 -24.09
C GLU A 364 27.17 -24.62 -24.31
N LYS A 365 25.94 -24.97 -23.92
CA LYS A 365 24.80 -24.05 -23.97
C LYS A 365 25.02 -22.81 -23.11
N ALA A 366 25.51 -22.96 -21.89
CA ALA A 366 25.83 -21.83 -21.02
C ALA A 366 26.87 -20.90 -21.65
N PHE A 367 27.94 -21.46 -22.24
CA PHE A 367 29.03 -20.68 -22.85
C PHE A 367 28.61 -20.00 -24.17
N GLU A 368 27.71 -20.63 -24.94
CA GLU A 368 27.10 -20.01 -26.12
C GLU A 368 26.29 -18.75 -25.74
N MET A 369 25.59 -18.80 -24.60
CA MET A 369 24.76 -17.70 -24.10
C MET A 369 25.58 -16.61 -23.42
N ASN A 370 26.57 -16.98 -22.61
CA ASN A 370 27.54 -16.07 -22.02
C ASN A 370 28.93 -16.72 -21.96
N PRO A 371 29.88 -16.30 -22.81
CA PRO A 371 31.25 -16.82 -22.84
C PRO A 371 32.05 -16.67 -21.54
N GLU A 372 31.69 -15.73 -20.64
CA GLU A 372 32.38 -15.52 -19.36
C GLU A 372 32.31 -16.76 -18.46
N TYR A 373 31.23 -17.54 -18.56
CA TYR A 373 31.09 -18.80 -17.82
C TYR A 373 32.18 -19.82 -18.19
N ARG A 374 32.74 -19.76 -19.42
CA ARG A 374 33.85 -20.63 -19.81
C ARG A 374 35.11 -20.27 -19.03
N GLU A 375 35.39 -18.97 -18.88
CA GLU A 375 36.56 -18.50 -18.13
C GLU A 375 36.46 -18.90 -16.65
N ILE A 376 35.28 -18.76 -16.05
CA ILE A 376 35.01 -19.20 -14.67
C ILE A 376 35.23 -20.71 -14.52
N PHE A 377 34.70 -21.51 -15.44
CA PHE A 377 34.80 -22.97 -15.39
C PHE A 377 36.23 -23.49 -15.58
N GLU A 378 36.98 -22.90 -16.51
CA GLU A 378 38.37 -23.27 -16.76
C GLU A 378 39.27 -22.85 -15.59
N GLY A 379 39.06 -21.66 -15.02
CA GLY A 379 39.81 -21.18 -13.85
C GLY A 379 39.66 -22.05 -12.59
N GLN A 380 38.49 -22.66 -12.39
CA GLN A 380 38.25 -23.58 -11.25
C GLN A 380 38.93 -24.95 -11.40
N LYS A 381 39.31 -25.35 -12.63
CA LYS A 381 40.04 -26.62 -12.86
C LYS A 381 41.54 -26.49 -12.60
N GLU A 382 42.07 -25.27 -12.56
CA GLU A 382 43.50 -24.97 -12.38
C GLU A 382 43.90 -24.65 -10.93
N SER A 383 42.91 -24.44 -10.05
CA SER A 383 43.04 -24.22 -8.60
C SER A 383 42.85 -25.49 -7.79
#